data_AF-J3CL65-F1
#
_entry.id   AF-J3CL65-F1
#
_cell.length_a   1.000
_cell.length_b   1.000
_cell.length_c   1.000
_cell.angle_alpha   90.00
_cell.angle_beta   90.00
_cell.angle_gamma   90.00
#
_symmetry.space_group_name_H-M   'P 1'
#
loop_
_entity.id
_entity.type
_entity.pdbx_description
1 polymer ?
#
loop_
_entity_poly.entity_id
_entity_poly.type
_entity_poly.pdbx_seq_one_letter_code
_entity_poly.pdbx_strand_id
1 'polypeptide(L)' 'MGKVTTYAYDLGGRRIRETTVQGGVTYQDNQMAYDALGRLRWLADTNAYITID' A
#
# COMPACT_ATOMS: atom_id res chain seq x y z
N MET A 1 -20.73 0.36 10.92
CA MET A 1 -19.59 -0.58 11.07
C MET A 1 -18.29 0.19 10.90
N GLY A 2 -17.27 -0.08 11.71
CA GLY A 2 -16.03 0.70 11.71
C GLY A 2 -15.22 0.52 10.42
N LYS A 3 -14.59 1.61 9.96
CA LYS A 3 -13.53 1.59 8.95
C LYS A 3 -12.20 1.66 9.69
N VAL A 4 -11.31 0.71 9.45
CA VAL A 4 -9.96 0.65 10.01
C VAL A 4 -8.98 0.67 8.86
N THR A 5 -7.98 1.55 8.93
CA THR A 5 -6.88 1.59 7.98
C THR A 5 -5.57 1.31 8.72
N THR A 6 -4.79 0.37 8.21
CA THR A 6 -3.48 -0.02 8.76
C THR A 6 -2.37 0.31 7.78
N TYR A 7 -1.23 0.73 8.32
CA TYR A 7 -0.06 1.12 7.56
C TYR A 7 1.16 0.29 7.96
N ALA A 8 1.94 -0.14 6.98
CA ALA A 8 3.24 -0.76 7.20
C ALA A 8 4.34 0.08 6.55
N TYR A 9 5.50 0.14 7.20
CA TYR A 9 6.63 0.96 6.79
C TYR A 9 7.90 0.12 6.68
N ASP A 10 8.80 0.52 5.80
CA ASP A 10 10.17 0.00 5.78
C ASP A 10 11.05 0.67 6.84
N LEU A 11 12.31 0.23 6.95
CA LEU A 11 13.29 0.78 7.89
C LEU A 11 13.62 2.26 7.64
N GLY A 12 13.36 2.77 6.44
CA GLY A 12 13.52 4.18 6.08
C GLY A 12 12.28 5.02 6.39
N GLY A 13 11.23 4.43 6.98
CA GLY A 13 9.97 5.11 7.28
C GLY A 13 9.07 5.33 6.07
N ARG A 14 9.35 4.67 4.94
CA ARG A 14 8.51 4.75 3.73
C ARG A 14 7.41 3.72 3.82
N ARG A 15 6.18 4.10 3.44
CA ARG A 15 5.02 3.22 3.52
C ARG A 15 5.07 2.15 2.43
N ILE A 16 5.11 0.88 2.81
CA ILE A 16 5.14 -0.27 1.89
C ILE A 16 3.79 -0.98 1.75
N ARG A 17 2.86 -0.72 2.68
CA ARG A 17 1.50 -1.26 2.61
C ARG A 17 0.48 -0.32 3.26
N GLU A 18 -0.69 -0.24 2.67
CA GLU A 18 -1.88 0.38 3.23
C GLU A 18 -3.06 -0.57 3.02
N THR A 19 -3.71 -0.98 4.10
CA THR A 19 -4.88 -1.86 4.03
C THR A 19 -6.06 -1.18 4.73
N THR A 20 -7.19 -1.12 4.05
CA THR A 20 -8.43 -0.56 4.60
C THR A 20 -9.49 -1.65 4.69
N VAL A 21 -9.99 -1.89 5.90
CA VAL A 21 -11.06 -2.84 6.20
C VAL A 21 -12.28 -2.09 6.73
N GLN A 22 -13.45 -2.35 6.18
CA GLN A 22 -14.71 -1.81 6.69
C GLN A 22 -15.71 -2.95 6.87
N GLY A 23 -16.25 -3.08 8.09
CA GLY A 23 -17.21 -4.15 8.39
C GLY A 23 -16.68 -5.58 8.14
N GLY A 24 -15.37 -5.80 8.27
CA GLY A 24 -14.72 -7.09 8.01
C GLY A 24 -14.36 -7.35 6.54
N VAL A 25 -14.72 -6.45 5.63
CA VAL A 25 -14.38 -6.55 4.20
C VAL A 25 -13.16 -5.68 3.90
N THR A 26 -12.16 -6.22 3.20
CA THR A 26 -11.02 -5.45 2.68
C THR A 26 -11.46 -4.68 1.45
N TYR A 27 -11.43 -3.34 1.54
CA TYR A 27 -11.79 -2.45 0.44
C TYR A 27 -10.57 -2.01 -0.37
N GLN A 28 -9.41 -1.92 0.27
CA GLN A 28 -8.16 -1.49 -0.36
C GLN A 28 -7.01 -2.27 0.27
N ASP A 29 -6.07 -2.71 -0.56
CA ASP A 29 -4.80 -3.30 -0.14
C ASP A 29 -3.72 -2.87 -1.12
N ASN A 30 -3.16 -1.69 -0.83
CA ASN A 30 -2.12 -1.07 -1.62
C ASN A 30 -0.77 -1.60 -1.15
N GLN A 31 0.05 -2.09 -2.08
CA GLN A 31 1.42 -2.49 -1.86
C GLN A 31 2.35 -1.63 -2.70
N MET A 32 3.41 -1.10 -2.08
CA MET A 32 4.36 -0.20 -2.72
C MET A 32 5.79 -0.73 -2.63
N ALA A 33 6.56 -0.52 -3.68
CA ALA A 33 8.00 -0.72 -3.66
C ALA A 33 8.75 0.52 -4.16
N TYR A 34 9.87 0.82 -3.51
CA TYR A 34 10.70 1.99 -3.77
C TYR A 34 12.10 1.56 -4.17
N ASP A 35 12.75 2.35 -5.01
CA ASP A 35 14.19 2.19 -5.26
C ASP A 35 15.03 2.73 -4.09
N ALA A 36 16.36 2.60 -4.24
CA ALA A 36 17.33 3.07 -3.26
C ALA A 36 17.29 4.59 -3.04
N LEU A 37 16.76 5.36 -4.00
CA LEU A 37 16.61 6.82 -3.90
C LEU A 37 15.26 7.24 -3.29
N GLY A 38 14.38 6.28 -2.96
CA GLY A 38 13.05 6.57 -2.41
C GLY A 38 11.98 6.88 -3.45
N ARG A 39 12.24 6.60 -4.73
CA ARG A 39 11.25 6.78 -5.79
C ARG A 39 10.37 5.54 -5.88
N LEU A 40 9.07 5.74 -6.02
CA LEU A 40 8.11 4.65 -6.23
C LEU A 40 8.40 3.98 -7.57
N ARG A 41 8.62 2.66 -7.57
CA ARG A 41 8.84 1.85 -8.78
C ARG A 41 7.65 0.97 -9.11
N TRP A 42 6.83 0.66 -8.11
CA TRP A 42 5.75 -0.29 -8.25
C TRP A 42 4.63 0.00 -7.26
N LEU A 43 3.40 -0.10 -7.74
CA LEU A 43 2.18 -0.03 -6.94
C LEU A 43 1.22 -1.12 -7.43
N ALA A 44 0.83 -2.03 -6.54
CA ALA A 44 -0.35 -2.85 -6.76
C ALA A 44 -1.43 -2.45 -5.76
N ASP A 45 -2.63 -2.22 -6.29
CA ASP A 45 -3.87 -2.21 -5.55
C ASP A 45 -4.69 -3.45 -5.92
N THR A 46 -5.65 -3.81 -5.07
CA THR A 46 -6.65 -4.84 -5.37
C THR A 46 -7.42 -4.54 -6.68
N ASN A 47 -7.50 -3.28 -7.12
CA ASN A 47 -8.22 -2.86 -8.32
C ASN A 47 -7.34 -2.39 -9.49
N ALA A 48 -6.02 -2.26 -9.30
CA ALA A 48 -5.11 -1.79 -10.35
C ALA A 48 -3.65 -2.20 -10.10
N TYR A 49 -2.98 -2.71 -11.12
CA TYR A 49 -1.54 -2.98 -11.11
C TYR A 49 -0.84 -1.95 -12.00
N ILE A 50 0.04 -1.11 -11.44
CA ILE A 50 0.79 -0.10 -12.17
C ILE A 50 2.29 -0.28 -11.90
N THR A 51 3.05 -0.52 -12.96
CA THR A 51 4.52 -0.51 -12.94
C THR A 51 5.01 0.71 -13.71
N ILE A 52 5.99 1.42 -13.16
CA ILE A 52 6.63 2.57 -13.81
C ILE A 52 8.06 2.17 -14.16
N ASP A 53 8.37 2.12 -15.45
CA ASP A 53 9.73 1.85 -15.96
C ASP A 53 10.64 3.08 -15.78
#